data_AF-A0A944GQS4-F1
#
_entry.id   AF-A0A944GQS4-F1
#
_cell.length_a   1.000
_cell.length_b   1.000
_cell.length_c   1.000
_cell.angle_alpha   90.00
_cell.angle_beta   90.00
_cell.angle_gamma   90.00
#
_symmetry.space_group_name_H-M   'P 1'
#
loop_
_entity.id
_entity.type
_entity.pdbx_description
1 polymer ?
#
loop_
_entity_poly.entity_id
_entity_poly.type
_entity_poly.pdbx_seq_one_letter_code
_entity_poly.pdbx_strand_id
1 'polypeptide(L)'
;MNETLTLKERLDIAAGDAEKALELITSGELDQDEFEKQVRRFTLDKFFLTEDEVRAAGTENLLELANVSVEKMLRNADKSVKLAEGSTTCTNQSSTDIKKVLLSLTLQRALGVQFTPEYAADLETIGQLAAALYSAVGNPAMAR
;
A
#
# COMPACT_ATOMS: atom_id res chain seq x y z
N MET A 1 19.52 -8.31 -25.66
CA MET A 1 18.13 -8.79 -25.66
C MET A 1 17.53 -8.31 -24.35
N ASN A 2 16.64 -7.32 -24.36
CA ASN A 2 15.91 -6.92 -23.15
C ASN A 2 14.69 -7.82 -23.05
N GLU A 3 14.84 -8.95 -22.36
CA GLU A 3 13.68 -9.75 -21.98
C GLU A 3 12.82 -8.88 -21.05
N THR A 4 11.62 -8.56 -21.53
CA THR A 4 10.65 -7.77 -20.75
C THR A 4 10.05 -8.70 -19.71
N LEU A 5 10.22 -8.36 -18.43
CA LEU A 5 9.68 -9.14 -17.31
C LEU A 5 8.18 -9.37 -17.49
N THR A 6 7.74 -10.61 -17.23
CA THR A 6 6.33 -10.98 -17.20
C THR A 6 5.60 -10.27 -16.06
N LEU A 7 4.26 -10.21 -16.14
CA LEU A 7 3.45 -9.64 -15.05
C LEU A 7 3.69 -10.39 -13.72
N LYS A 8 3.83 -11.72 -13.79
CA LYS A 8 4.11 -12.54 -12.61
C LYS A 8 5.45 -12.17 -11.97
N GLU A 9 6.53 -12.12 -12.74
CA GLU A 9 7.86 -11.77 -12.21
C GLU A 9 7.85 -10.36 -11.60
N ARG A 10 7.13 -9.41 -12.19
CA ARG A 10 6.98 -8.06 -11.64
C ARG A 10 6.22 -8.06 -10.31
N LEU A 11 5.19 -8.88 -10.18
CA LEU A 11 4.44 -9.03 -8.92
C LEU A 11 5.29 -9.70 -7.85
N ASP A 12 6.08 -10.72 -8.22
CA ASP A 12 7.00 -11.41 -7.31
C ASP A 12 8.11 -10.45 -6.81
N ILE A 13 8.65 -9.60 -7.69
CA ILE A 13 9.60 -8.55 -7.32
C ILE A 13 8.97 -7.54 -6.35
N ALA A 14 7.77 -7.03 -6.66
CA ALA A 14 7.07 -6.09 -5.80
C ALA A 14 6.75 -6.69 -4.42
N ALA A 15 6.38 -7.97 -4.37
CA ALA A 15 6.16 -8.68 -3.11
C ALA A 15 7.45 -8.75 -2.28
N GLY A 16 8.57 -9.13 -2.89
CA GLY A 16 9.87 -9.18 -2.22
C GLY A 16 10.39 -7.81 -1.77
N ASP A 17 10.12 -6.76 -2.53
CA ASP A 17 10.50 -5.40 -2.14
C ASP A 17 9.62 -4.84 -1.01
N ALA A 18 8.33 -5.18 -1.00
CA ALA A 18 7.46 -4.91 0.14
C ALA A 18 7.95 -5.62 1.41
N GLU A 19 8.38 -6.88 1.32
CA GLU A 19 8.93 -7.62 2.47
C GLU A 19 10.18 -6.93 3.03
N LYS A 20 11.13 -6.54 2.17
CA LYS A 20 12.33 -5.79 2.60
C LYS A 20 11.99 -4.46 3.26
N ALA A 21 11.02 -3.72 2.71
CA ALA A 21 10.57 -2.47 3.31
C ALA A 21 9.96 -2.73 4.69
N LEU A 22 9.18 -3.80 4.85
CA LEU A 22 8.60 -4.19 6.13
C LEU A 22 9.67 -4.58 7.16
N GLU A 23 10.69 -5.33 6.77
CA GLU A 23 11.82 -5.66 7.65
C GLU A 23 12.48 -4.40 8.21
N LEU A 24 12.76 -3.41 7.35
CA LEU A 24 13.31 -2.13 7.76
C LEU A 24 12.37 -1.36 8.69
N ILE A 25 11.07 -1.28 8.36
CA ILE A 25 10.03 -0.65 9.22
C ILE A 25 10.04 -1.26 10.63
N THR A 26 10.18 -2.60 10.72
CA THR A 26 10.16 -3.32 12.01
C THR A 26 11.50 -3.37 12.74
N SER A 27 12.58 -2.88 12.15
CA SER A 27 13.93 -2.91 12.76
C SER A 27 14.02 -2.09 14.05
N GLY A 28 13.22 -1.03 14.18
CA GLY A 28 13.28 -0.08 15.29
C GLY A 28 14.46 0.90 15.21
N GLU A 29 15.23 0.89 14.12
CA GLU A 29 16.44 1.71 13.95
C GLU A 29 16.21 2.99 13.14
N LEU A 30 15.08 3.09 12.43
CA LEU A 30 14.78 4.20 11.54
C LEU A 30 14.39 5.47 12.31
N ASP A 31 14.88 6.61 11.85
CA ASP A 31 14.28 7.90 12.22
C ASP A 31 12.91 8.09 11.56
N GLN A 32 12.20 9.17 11.91
CA GLN A 32 10.86 9.43 11.39
C GLN A 32 10.81 9.56 9.86
N ASP A 33 11.80 10.23 9.26
CA ASP A 33 11.84 10.48 7.82
C ASP A 33 12.16 9.19 7.06
N GLU A 34 13.07 8.37 7.58
CA GLU A 34 13.40 7.05 7.05
C GLU A 34 12.22 6.09 7.18
N PHE A 35 11.53 6.11 8.32
CA PHE A 35 10.33 5.31 8.56
C PHE A 35 9.24 5.65 7.55
N GLU A 36 8.95 6.94 7.36
CA GLU A 36 7.95 7.40 6.39
C GLU A 36 8.29 6.95 4.96
N LYS A 37 9.56 7.05 4.55
CA LYS A 37 10.02 6.55 3.25
C LYS A 37 9.79 5.05 3.09
N GLN A 38 10.05 4.25 4.13
CA GLN A 38 9.81 2.81 4.05
C GLN A 38 8.32 2.47 4.04
N VAL A 39 7.48 3.15 4.83
CA VAL A 39 6.01 2.97 4.78
C VAL A 39 5.46 3.33 3.40
N ARG A 40 5.96 4.40 2.78
CA ARG A 40 5.64 4.75 1.40
C ARG A 40 6.03 3.62 0.45
N ARG A 41 7.29 3.17 0.49
CA ARG A 41 7.79 2.10 -0.37
C ARG A 41 6.94 0.83 -0.23
N PHE A 42 6.72 0.38 1.00
CA PHE A 42 5.85 -0.74 1.31
C PHE A 42 4.45 -0.57 0.70
N THR A 43 3.85 0.61 0.85
CA THR A 43 2.52 0.91 0.32
C THR A 43 2.49 0.80 -1.21
N LEU A 44 3.46 1.42 -1.88
CA LEU A 44 3.53 1.41 -3.35
C LEU A 44 3.76 0.00 -3.89
N ASP A 45 4.65 -0.77 -3.27
CA ASP A 45 4.92 -2.15 -3.67
C ASP A 45 3.68 -3.04 -3.47
N LYS A 46 2.97 -2.92 -2.33
CA LYS A 46 1.70 -3.64 -2.08
C LYS A 46 0.58 -3.21 -3.02
N PHE A 47 0.59 -1.95 -3.46
CA PHE A 47 -0.36 -1.44 -4.44
C PHE A 47 0.10 -1.66 -5.88
N PHE A 48 1.28 -2.24 -6.08
CA PHE A 48 1.90 -2.42 -7.39
C PHE A 48 1.96 -1.11 -8.18
N LEU A 49 2.33 -0.01 -7.53
CA LEU A 49 2.46 1.33 -8.11
C LEU A 49 3.92 1.79 -8.12
N THR A 50 4.27 2.60 -9.11
CA THR A 50 5.55 3.28 -9.22
C THR A 50 5.43 4.73 -8.76
N GLU A 51 6.54 5.36 -8.39
CA GLU A 51 6.56 6.78 -8.04
C GLU A 51 6.06 7.69 -9.16
N ASP A 52 6.31 7.34 -10.43
CA ASP A 52 5.79 8.09 -11.57
C ASP A 52 4.26 8.03 -11.67
N GLU A 53 3.66 6.88 -11.37
CA GLU A 53 2.20 6.72 -11.34
C GLU A 53 1.58 7.53 -10.20
N VAL A 54 2.23 7.58 -9.03
CA VAL A 54 1.81 8.41 -7.89
C VAL A 54 1.91 9.89 -8.24
N ARG A 55 3.03 10.32 -8.84
CA ARG A 55 3.20 11.70 -9.31
C ARG A 55 2.16 12.10 -10.35
N ALA A 56 1.83 11.20 -11.27
CA ALA A 56 0.80 11.44 -12.29
C ALA A 56 -0.60 11.52 -11.67
N ALA A 57 -0.89 10.72 -10.64
CA ALA A 57 -2.14 10.80 -9.89
C ALA A 57 -2.23 12.07 -9.03
N GLY A 58 -1.10 12.64 -8.62
CA GLY A 58 -1.04 13.91 -7.88
C GLY A 58 -1.58 13.81 -6.45
N THR A 59 -1.53 12.61 -5.85
CA THR A 59 -2.17 12.32 -4.57
C THR A 59 -1.35 11.37 -3.71
N GLU A 60 -1.47 11.51 -2.39
CA GLU A 60 -0.97 10.56 -1.39
C GLU A 60 -2.11 9.88 -0.62
N ASN A 61 -3.37 10.13 -1.03
CA ASN A 61 -4.54 9.54 -0.41
C ASN A 61 -4.57 8.04 -0.69
N LEU A 62 -4.65 7.23 0.37
CA LEU A 62 -4.61 5.78 0.33
C LEU A 62 -5.77 5.17 -0.46
N LEU A 63 -6.97 5.77 -0.41
CA LEU A 63 -8.11 5.30 -1.19
C LEU A 63 -7.92 5.60 -2.67
N GLU A 64 -7.47 6.81 -3.01
CA GLU A 64 -7.22 7.17 -4.41
C GLU A 64 -6.10 6.30 -5.01
N LEU A 65 -5.01 6.07 -4.28
CA LEU A 65 -3.93 5.18 -4.70
C LEU A 65 -4.40 3.72 -4.81
N ALA A 66 -5.23 3.24 -3.90
CA ALA A 66 -5.81 1.90 -3.99
C ALA A 66 -6.69 1.78 -5.25
N ASN A 67 -7.42 2.83 -5.63
CA ASN A 67 -8.21 2.85 -6.86
C ASN A 67 -7.30 2.81 -8.11
N VAL A 68 -6.24 3.64 -8.16
CA VAL A 68 -5.24 3.60 -9.24
C VAL A 68 -4.63 2.19 -9.38
N SER A 69 -4.34 1.54 -8.25
CA SER A 69 -3.86 0.15 -8.19
C SER A 69 -4.87 -0.84 -8.76
N VAL A 70 -6.15 -0.76 -8.37
CA VAL A 70 -7.21 -1.63 -8.89
C VAL A 70 -7.34 -1.44 -10.40
N GLU A 71 -7.42 -0.20 -10.88
CA GLU A 71 -7.51 0.06 -12.32
C GLU A 71 -6.30 -0.46 -13.10
N LYS A 72 -5.08 -0.31 -12.55
CA LYS A 72 -3.87 -0.86 -13.16
C LYS A 72 -3.94 -2.39 -13.26
N MET A 73 -4.38 -3.06 -12.21
CA MET A 73 -4.53 -4.51 -12.19
C MET A 73 -5.59 -4.97 -13.19
N LEU A 74 -6.71 -4.27 -13.30
CA LEU A 74 -7.73 -4.52 -14.34
C LEU A 74 -7.18 -4.32 -15.74
N ARG A 75 -6.48 -3.21 -16.02
CA ARG A 75 -5.85 -2.97 -17.33
C ARG A 75 -4.83 -4.06 -17.69
N ASN A 76 -4.11 -4.59 -16.71
CA ASN A 76 -3.17 -5.70 -16.93
C ASN A 76 -3.91 -7.03 -17.13
N ALA A 77 -5.00 -7.25 -16.40
CA ALA A 77 -5.87 -8.41 -16.57
C ALA A 77 -6.59 -8.37 -17.93
N ASP A 78 -7.19 -7.27 -18.37
CA ASP A 78 -7.85 -7.10 -19.67
C ASP A 78 -6.89 -7.31 -20.85
N LYS A 79 -5.62 -6.87 -20.71
CA LYS A 79 -4.57 -7.20 -21.69
C LYS A 79 -4.30 -8.71 -21.76
N SER A 80 -4.53 -9.44 -20.68
CA SER A 80 -4.50 -10.91 -20.62
C SER A 80 -5.86 -11.56 -20.95
N VAL A 81 -6.97 -10.83 -20.83
CA VAL A 81 -8.38 -11.28 -20.83
C VAL A 81 -9.17 -10.51 -21.90
N LYS A 82 -8.72 -10.54 -23.15
CA LYS A 82 -9.59 -10.24 -24.31
C LYS A 82 -10.75 -11.27 -24.48
N LEU A 83 -11.13 -11.97 -23.42
CA LEU A 83 -12.13 -13.04 -23.35
C LEU A 83 -12.86 -12.93 -22.00
N ALA A 84 -14.07 -12.38 -22.02
CA ALA A 84 -15.10 -12.35 -20.96
C ALA A 84 -15.28 -11.03 -20.21
N GLU A 85 -16.41 -10.38 -20.51
CA GLU A 85 -16.94 -9.16 -19.90
C GLU A 85 -17.64 -9.42 -18.55
N GLY A 86 -17.74 -8.37 -17.71
CA GLY A 86 -18.92 -8.14 -16.86
C GLY A 86 -18.67 -7.63 -15.43
N SER A 87 -19.12 -6.40 -15.17
CA SER A 87 -19.32 -5.74 -13.84
C SER A 87 -18.08 -5.20 -13.10
N THR A 88 -17.59 -4.06 -13.57
CA THR A 88 -16.36 -3.41 -13.07
C THR A 88 -16.58 -2.42 -11.91
N THR A 89 -17.75 -1.79 -11.78
CA THR A 89 -17.87 -0.58 -10.93
C THR A 89 -18.06 -0.86 -9.43
N CYS A 90 -18.94 -1.78 -9.02
CA CYS A 90 -19.18 -2.08 -7.58
C CYS A 90 -18.04 -2.89 -6.94
N THR A 91 -17.36 -3.71 -7.74
CA THR A 91 -16.19 -4.50 -7.32
C THR A 91 -15.01 -3.59 -6.97
N ASN A 92 -14.85 -2.46 -7.66
CA ASN A 92 -13.71 -1.56 -7.50
C ASN A 92 -13.77 -0.77 -6.20
N GLN A 93 -14.94 -0.28 -5.78
CA GLN A 93 -15.10 0.42 -4.50
C GLN A 93 -14.79 -0.52 -3.33
N SER A 94 -15.39 -1.71 -3.30
CA SER A 94 -15.10 -2.71 -2.26
C SER A 94 -13.62 -3.10 -2.23
N SER A 95 -12.98 -3.28 -3.40
CA SER A 95 -11.56 -3.62 -3.49
C SER A 95 -10.64 -2.51 -2.99
N THR A 96 -11.04 -1.25 -3.15
CA THR A 96 -10.27 -0.07 -2.74
C THR A 96 -10.24 0.03 -1.21
N ASP A 97 -11.41 -0.05 -0.57
CA ASP A 97 -11.53 0.01 0.89
C ASP A 97 -10.82 -1.18 1.56
N ILE A 98 -11.00 -2.39 1.01
CA ILE A 98 -10.33 -3.60 1.52
C ILE A 98 -8.80 -3.44 1.44
N LYS A 99 -8.26 -2.88 0.36
CA LYS A 99 -6.80 -2.64 0.24
C LYS A 99 -6.28 -1.67 1.30
N LYS A 100 -6.95 -0.54 1.54
CA LYS A 100 -6.57 0.41 2.59
C LYS A 100 -6.58 -0.26 3.96
N VAL A 101 -7.66 -1.00 4.26
CA VAL A 101 -7.81 -1.71 5.54
C VAL A 101 -6.72 -2.77 5.72
N LEU A 102 -6.48 -3.61 4.70
CA LEU A 102 -5.45 -4.65 4.77
C LEU A 102 -4.04 -4.07 4.91
N LEU A 103 -3.73 -2.99 4.18
CA LEU A 103 -2.45 -2.27 4.32
C LEU A 103 -2.24 -1.82 5.76
N SER A 104 -3.22 -1.10 6.33
CA SER A 104 -3.15 -0.58 7.70
C SER A 104 -3.01 -1.73 8.72
N LEU A 105 -3.80 -2.80 8.59
CA LEU A 105 -3.73 -3.95 9.49
C LEU A 105 -2.41 -4.71 9.38
N THR A 106 -1.81 -4.84 8.19
CA THR A 106 -0.51 -5.50 8.03
C THR A 106 0.59 -4.73 8.77
N LEU A 107 0.63 -3.40 8.61
CA LEU A 107 1.62 -2.56 9.30
C LEU A 107 1.43 -2.55 10.81
N GLN A 108 0.18 -2.41 11.28
CA GLN A 108 -0.16 -2.47 12.70
C GLN A 108 0.31 -3.78 13.35
N ARG A 109 -0.01 -4.93 12.74
CA ARG A 109 0.40 -6.25 13.23
C ARG A 109 1.92 -6.42 13.25
N ALA A 110 2.60 -5.99 12.20
CA ALA A 110 4.06 -6.13 12.10
C ALA A 110 4.78 -5.32 13.20
N LEU A 111 4.22 -4.17 13.57
CA LEU A 111 4.77 -3.28 14.59
C LEU A 111 4.25 -3.55 16.01
N GLY A 112 3.33 -4.50 16.18
CA GLY A 112 2.71 -4.78 17.48
C GLY A 112 1.85 -3.63 18.02
N VAL A 113 1.33 -2.77 17.13
CA VAL A 113 0.45 -1.64 17.49
C VAL A 113 -0.99 -1.92 17.06
N GLN A 114 -1.93 -1.20 17.66
CA GLN A 114 -3.35 -1.33 17.34
C GLN A 114 -4.01 0.05 17.31
N PHE A 115 -4.76 0.33 16.26
CA PHE A 115 -5.59 1.53 16.14
C PHE A 115 -7.05 1.17 16.31
N THR A 116 -7.83 2.08 16.89
CA THR A 116 -9.30 2.03 16.78
C THR A 116 -9.72 2.08 15.31
N PRO A 117 -10.85 1.44 14.95
CA PRO A 117 -11.42 1.55 13.61
C PRO A 117 -11.67 3.00 13.18
N GLU A 118 -12.13 3.85 14.10
CA GLU A 118 -12.39 5.26 13.88
C GLU A 118 -11.09 6.01 13.54
N TYR A 119 -10.06 5.86 14.37
CA TYR A 119 -8.77 6.49 14.12
C TYR A 119 -8.13 6.00 12.81
N ALA A 120 -8.17 4.70 12.55
CA ALA A 120 -7.64 4.13 11.31
C ALA A 120 -8.38 4.63 10.06
N ALA A 121 -9.68 4.94 10.17
CA ALA A 121 -10.46 5.50 9.06
C ALA A 121 -9.99 6.92 8.71
N ASP A 122 -9.70 7.74 9.73
CA ASP A 122 -9.23 9.13 9.62
C ASP A 122 -7.80 9.26 9.05
N LEU A 123 -7.03 8.17 9.03
CA LEU A 123 -5.73 8.12 8.36
C LEU A 123 -5.94 8.00 6.84
N GLU A 124 -5.99 9.13 6.16
CA GLU A 124 -6.30 9.20 4.73
C GLU A 124 -5.08 9.10 3.83
N THR A 125 -3.91 9.53 4.29
CA THR A 125 -2.68 9.62 3.49
C THR A 125 -1.59 8.68 3.98
N ILE A 126 -0.63 8.38 3.09
CA ILE A 126 0.58 7.61 3.47
C ILE A 126 1.31 8.28 4.63
N GLY A 127 1.51 9.61 4.57
CA GLY A 127 2.20 10.36 5.62
C GLY A 127 1.48 10.32 6.97
N GLN A 128 0.15 10.46 6.98
CA GLN A 128 -0.64 10.33 8.23
C GLN A 128 -0.51 8.93 8.83
N LEU A 129 -0.60 7.88 7.99
CA LEU A 129 -0.44 6.50 8.45
C LEU A 129 0.98 6.27 9.00
N ALA A 130 2.02 6.75 8.31
CA ALA A 130 3.39 6.62 8.76
C ALA A 130 3.63 7.33 10.10
N ALA A 131 3.19 8.58 10.23
CA ALA A 131 3.33 9.37 11.45
C ALA A 131 2.59 8.72 12.64
N ALA A 132 1.39 8.19 12.40
CA ALA A 132 0.61 7.48 13.42
C ALA A 132 1.32 6.19 13.89
N LEU A 133 1.86 5.40 12.97
CA LEU A 133 2.59 4.17 13.28
C LEU A 133 3.88 4.47 14.04
N TYR A 134 4.68 5.44 13.58
CA TYR A 134 5.92 5.84 14.24
C TYR A 134 5.67 6.31 15.69
N SER A 135 4.64 7.14 15.87
CA SER A 135 4.22 7.64 17.18
C SER A 135 3.76 6.52 18.13
N ALA A 136 3.05 5.51 17.60
CA ALA A 136 2.55 4.40 18.39
C ALA A 136 3.66 3.42 18.84
N VAL A 137 4.68 3.20 18.00
CA VAL A 137 5.86 2.39 18.35
C VAL A 137 6.66 3.04 19.49
N GLY A 138 6.82 4.37 19.45
CA GLY A 138 7.50 5.12 20.51
C GLY A 138 6.68 5.35 21.78
N ASN A 139 5.35 5.21 21.72
CA ASN A 139 4.45 5.42 22.84
C ASN A 139 3.17 4.56 22.75
N PRO A 140 3.11 3.41 23.44
CA PRO A 140 1.97 2.51 23.42
C PRO A 140 0.65 3.14 23.88
N ALA A 141 0.69 4.27 24.62
CA ALA A 141 -0.52 4.96 25.06
C ALA A 141 -1.27 5.69 23.93
N MET A 142 -0.62 5.87 22.77
CA MET A 142 -1.19 6.47 21.55
C MET A 142 -1.76 5.44 20.57
N ALA A 143 -1.55 4.15 20.81
CA ALA A 143 -2.30 3.07 20.18
C ALA A 143 -3.70 3.02 20.81
N ARG A 144 -4.58 3.96 20.41
CA ARG A 144 -5.98 3.98 20.85
C ARG A 144 -6.88 3.64 19.68
#